data_AF-A0A9E5D962-F1
#
_entry.id   AF-A0A9E5D962-F1
#
_cell.length_a   1.000
_cell.length_b   1.000
_cell.length_c   1.000
_cell.angle_alpha   90.00
_cell.angle_beta   90.00
_cell.angle_gamma   90.00
#
_symmetry.space_group_name_H-M   'P 1'
#
loop_
_entity.id
_entity.type
_entity.pdbx_description
1 polymer ?
#
loop_
_entity_poly.entity_id
_entity_poly.type
_entity_poly.pdbx_seq_one_letter_code
_entity_poly.pdbx_strand_id
1 'polypeptide(L)'
;MIGVVPASMVTLPNQSQQATGSLEVEPYHTHFILVPGSRWGDEAPWMTSTVQAMADGSPTVTVLVDGGETAWEDVSESVRAQRPVIVIDGSGRVADILAAALAGKQVEERALRLAGSGFLQAVRTDDGPAELTEAAMRILSPR
;
A
#
# COMPACT_ATOMS: atom_id res chain seq x y z
N MET A 1 -1.60 8.08 12.75
CA MET A 1 -1.21 7.58 11.40
C MET A 1 -0.06 8.41 10.88
N ILE A 2 0.90 7.79 10.21
CA ILE A 2 2.07 8.48 9.63
C ILE A 2 1.94 8.43 8.11
N GLY A 3 1.97 9.59 7.46
CA GLY A 3 1.96 9.70 6.00
C GLY A 3 3.38 9.80 5.46
N VAL A 4 3.66 9.15 4.34
CA VAL A 4 4.93 9.30 3.61
C VAL A 4 4.58 9.85 2.24
N VAL A 5 5.17 10.99 1.86
CA VAL A 5 4.75 11.73 0.65
C VAL A 5 5.95 12.37 -0.06
N PRO A 6 5.93 12.49 -1.40
CA PRO A 6 6.97 13.22 -2.14
C PRO A 6 6.92 14.70 -1.79
N ALA A 7 8.06 15.27 -1.40
CA ALA A 7 8.15 16.65 -0.92
C ALA A 7 7.66 17.69 -1.95
N SER A 8 7.84 17.43 -3.25
CA SER A 8 7.43 18.36 -4.32
C SER A 8 5.94 18.25 -4.67
N MET A 9 5.24 17.22 -4.17
CA MET A 9 3.84 16.93 -4.49
C MET A 9 2.87 17.45 -3.43
N VAL A 10 3.36 17.92 -2.28
CA VAL A 10 2.51 18.34 -1.17
C VAL A 10 2.79 19.74 -0.66
N THR A 11 1.76 20.39 -0.10
CA THR A 11 1.87 21.63 0.67
C THR A 11 1.58 21.36 2.14
N LEU A 12 2.44 21.88 3.04
CA LEU A 12 2.27 21.73 4.49
C LEU A 12 1.32 22.80 5.07
N PRO A 13 0.66 22.53 6.21
CA PRO A 13 -0.11 23.54 6.91
C PRO A 13 0.77 24.76 7.22
N ASN A 14 0.29 25.95 6.89
CA ASN A 14 0.98 27.25 7.04
C ASN A 14 2.11 27.54 6.02
N GLN A 15 2.25 26.76 4.94
CA GLN A 15 3.00 27.21 3.78
C GLN A 15 2.13 28.14 2.92
N SER A 16 2.60 29.37 2.74
CA SER A 16 1.90 30.42 2.00
C SER A 16 1.99 30.28 0.48
N GLN A 17 2.85 29.40 -0.03
CA GLN A 17 3.01 29.17 -1.47
C GLN A 17 2.77 27.69 -1.79
N GLN A 18 1.65 27.42 -2.45
CA GLN A 18 1.38 26.13 -3.09
C GLN A 18 2.18 26.07 -4.39
N ALA A 19 3.05 25.07 -4.53
CA ALA A 19 3.63 24.76 -5.83
C ALA A 19 2.50 24.31 -6.77
N THR A 20 2.53 24.75 -8.03
CA THR A 20 1.49 24.41 -9.02
C THR A 20 1.35 22.89 -9.13
N GLY A 21 0.16 22.36 -8.84
CA GLY A 21 -0.13 20.93 -8.90
C GLY A 21 0.19 20.13 -7.63
N SER A 22 0.69 20.78 -6.57
CA SER A 22 0.80 20.16 -5.25
C SER A 22 -0.57 20.06 -4.55
N LEU A 23 -0.73 19.05 -3.71
CA LEU A 23 -1.93 18.82 -2.90
C LEU A 23 -1.67 19.13 -1.43
N GLU A 24 -2.67 19.62 -0.70
CA GLU A 24 -2.53 19.75 0.75
C GLU A 24 -2.44 18.36 1.38
N VAL A 25 -1.59 18.24 2.40
CA VAL A 25 -1.50 17.01 3.18
C VAL A 25 -2.81 16.73 3.92
N GLU A 26 -3.14 15.45 4.10
CA GLU A 26 -4.41 15.04 4.70
C GLU A 26 -4.46 15.41 6.21
N PRO A 27 -5.47 16.15 6.69
CA PRO A 27 -5.47 16.76 8.01
C PRO A 27 -5.56 15.79 9.21
N TYR A 28 -6.00 14.54 9.02
CA TYR A 28 -6.15 13.55 10.10
C TYR A 28 -4.90 12.69 10.35
N HIS A 29 -3.82 12.91 9.60
CA HIS A 29 -2.52 12.31 9.92
C HIS A 29 -1.82 13.06 11.05
N THR A 30 -1.15 12.31 11.92
CA THR A 30 -0.42 12.88 13.06
C THR A 30 0.98 13.36 12.70
N HIS A 31 1.61 12.70 11.72
CA HIS A 31 3.01 12.93 11.32
C HIS A 31 3.16 12.71 9.82
N PHE A 32 4.11 13.40 9.21
CA PHE A 32 4.48 13.25 7.80
C PHE A 32 5.98 13.06 7.65
N ILE A 33 6.37 12.15 6.76
CA ILE A 33 7.74 11.98 6.28
C ILE A 33 7.77 12.48 4.83
N LEU A 34 8.47 13.59 4.62
CA LEU A 34 8.68 14.17 3.29
C LEU A 34 9.92 13.56 2.67
N VAL A 35 9.77 12.99 1.47
CA VAL A 35 10.86 12.28 0.79
C VAL A 35 11.18 12.93 -0.56
N PRO A 36 12.41 12.77 -1.08
CA PRO A 36 12.74 13.22 -2.42
C PRO A 36 11.81 12.58 -3.45
N GLY A 37 11.26 13.39 -4.35
CA GLY A 37 10.36 12.93 -5.41
C GLY A 37 9.58 14.08 -6.03
N SER A 38 9.13 13.87 -7.27
CA SER A 38 8.40 14.87 -8.07
C SER A 38 7.13 14.33 -8.72
N ARG A 39 6.73 13.09 -8.38
CA ARG A 39 5.48 12.47 -8.78
C ARG A 39 4.98 11.53 -7.68
N TRP A 40 3.69 11.26 -7.68
CA TRP A 40 3.11 10.18 -6.87
C TRP A 40 3.71 8.83 -7.28
N GLY A 41 4.02 7.98 -6.31
CA GLY A 41 4.75 6.71 -6.47
C GLY A 41 6.22 6.80 -6.08
N ASP A 42 6.86 7.98 -6.15
CA ASP A 42 8.26 8.15 -5.73
C ASP A 42 8.47 7.85 -4.22
N GLU A 43 7.40 7.92 -3.44
CA GLU A 43 7.35 7.59 -2.01
C GLU A 43 7.33 6.09 -1.70
N ALA A 44 6.98 5.21 -2.65
CA ALA A 44 6.76 3.79 -2.39
C ALA A 44 7.96 3.07 -1.75
N PRO A 45 9.23 3.26 -2.21
CA PRO A 45 10.39 2.66 -1.55
C PRO A 45 10.63 3.20 -0.13
N TRP A 46 10.25 4.47 0.09
CA TRP A 46 10.41 5.13 1.39
C TRP A 46 9.35 4.68 2.39
N MET A 47 8.12 4.41 1.94
CA MET A 47 7.10 3.76 2.77
C MET A 47 7.61 2.41 3.28
N THR A 48 8.16 1.59 2.39
CA THR A 48 8.71 0.28 2.75
C THR A 48 9.84 0.39 3.78
N SER A 49 10.78 1.31 3.55
CA SER A 49 11.91 1.57 4.46
C SER A 49 11.46 2.12 5.82
N THR A 50 10.48 3.03 5.82
CA THR A 50 9.89 3.61 7.03
C THR A 50 9.29 2.51 7.89
N VAL A 51 8.43 1.67 7.30
CA VAL A 51 7.79 0.58 8.04
C VAL A 51 8.82 -0.40 8.59
N GLN A 52 9.86 -0.75 7.82
CA GLN A 52 10.94 -1.63 8.30
C GLN A 52 11.69 -1.04 9.49
N ALA A 53 12.04 0.26 9.44
CA ALA A 53 12.73 0.94 10.52
C ALA A 53 11.86 1.03 11.79
N MET A 54 10.55 1.21 11.64
CA MET A 54 9.62 1.32 12.76
C MET A 54 9.23 -0.03 13.37
N ALA A 55 9.14 -1.08 12.56
CA ALA A 55 8.71 -2.39 13.03
C ALA A 55 9.77 -3.09 13.89
N ASP A 56 11.04 -2.73 13.75
CA ASP A 56 12.17 -3.28 14.51
C ASP A 56 12.14 -4.82 14.59
N GLY A 57 11.97 -5.46 13.43
CA GLY A 57 11.87 -6.92 13.31
C GLY A 57 10.49 -7.52 13.62
N SER A 58 9.51 -6.73 14.05
CA SER A 58 8.13 -7.17 14.23
C SER A 58 7.45 -7.49 12.88
N PRO A 59 6.50 -8.44 12.83
CA PRO A 59 5.71 -8.71 11.63
C PRO A 59 4.97 -7.46 11.13
N THR A 60 4.87 -7.31 9.80
CA THR A 60 4.12 -6.22 9.17
C THR A 60 3.30 -6.75 8.00
N VAL A 61 2.22 -6.05 7.66
CA VAL A 61 1.31 -6.41 6.58
C VAL A 61 0.92 -5.15 5.80
N THR A 62 0.82 -5.26 4.48
CA THR A 62 0.19 -4.24 3.64
C THR A 62 -1.26 -4.62 3.39
N VAL A 63 -2.18 -3.67 3.49
CA VAL A 63 -3.58 -3.85 3.09
C VAL A 63 -3.85 -2.97 1.88
N LEU A 64 -4.19 -3.59 0.75
CA LEU A 64 -4.55 -2.91 -0.49
C LEU A 64 -6.08 -2.86 -0.61
N VAL A 65 -6.62 -1.65 -0.58
CA VAL A 65 -8.04 -1.36 -0.82
C VAL A 65 -8.10 -0.45 -2.04
N ASP A 66 -8.82 -0.88 -3.07
CA ASP A 66 -8.88 -0.21 -4.38
C ASP A 66 -7.46 -0.05 -4.98
N GLY A 67 -7.18 1.00 -5.75
CA GLY A 67 -5.82 1.41 -6.07
C GLY A 67 -5.69 2.08 -7.44
N GLY A 68 -4.87 3.13 -7.51
CA GLY A 68 -4.45 3.74 -8.78
C GLY A 68 -3.19 3.09 -9.35
N GLU A 69 -2.60 3.72 -10.37
CA GLU A 69 -1.38 3.21 -10.99
C GLU A 69 -0.21 3.09 -10.01
N THR A 70 -0.12 4.00 -9.01
CA THR A 70 0.91 3.97 -7.97
C THR A 70 0.82 2.74 -7.07
N ALA A 71 -0.37 2.14 -6.91
CA ALA A 71 -0.56 0.95 -6.08
C ALA A 71 0.23 -0.26 -6.59
N TRP A 72 0.53 -0.32 -7.90
CA TRP A 72 1.42 -1.37 -8.45
C TRP A 72 2.83 -1.28 -7.87
N GLU A 73 3.34 -0.07 -7.70
CA GLU A 73 4.67 0.16 -7.13
C GLU A 73 4.66 -0.17 -5.63
N ASP A 74 3.62 0.25 -4.89
CA ASP A 74 3.47 -0.06 -3.46
C ASP A 74 3.41 -1.58 -3.18
N VAL A 75 2.64 -2.32 -3.98
CA VAL A 75 2.55 -3.78 -3.87
C VAL A 75 3.87 -4.43 -4.27
N SER A 76 4.51 -3.93 -5.33
CA SER A 76 5.81 -4.45 -5.77
C SER A 76 6.89 -4.26 -4.71
N GLU A 77 6.94 -3.10 -4.06
CA GLU A 77 7.85 -2.82 -2.95
C GLU A 77 7.55 -3.69 -1.72
N SER A 78 6.28 -3.92 -1.41
CA SER A 78 5.87 -4.85 -0.35
C SER A 78 6.37 -6.28 -0.63
N VAL A 79 6.20 -6.77 -1.86
CA VAL A 79 6.68 -8.09 -2.29
C VAL A 79 8.20 -8.18 -2.25
N ARG A 80 8.93 -7.15 -2.73
CA ARG A 80 10.40 -7.09 -2.64
C ARG A 80 10.90 -7.16 -1.21
N ALA A 81 10.18 -6.52 -0.29
CA ALA A 81 10.45 -6.55 1.14
C ALA A 81 9.97 -7.84 1.84
N GLN A 82 9.46 -8.82 1.09
CA GLN A 82 8.85 -10.07 1.61
C GLN A 82 7.72 -9.81 2.62
N ARG A 83 7.02 -8.67 2.47
CA ARG A 83 5.91 -8.26 3.31
C ARG A 83 4.60 -8.82 2.74
N PRO A 84 3.82 -9.60 3.51
CA PRO A 84 2.52 -10.06 3.06
C PRO A 84 1.58 -8.89 2.70
N VAL A 85 0.78 -9.10 1.65
CA VAL A 85 -0.21 -8.14 1.16
C VAL A 85 -1.60 -8.78 1.22
N ILE A 86 -2.52 -8.16 1.94
CA ILE A 86 -3.94 -8.49 1.91
C ILE A 86 -4.60 -7.58 0.87
N VAL A 87 -5.15 -8.19 -0.18
CA VAL A 87 -5.91 -7.52 -1.23
C VAL A 87 -7.39 -7.62 -0.91
N ILE A 88 -8.11 -6.49 -0.92
CA ILE A 88 -9.55 -6.51 -0.68
C ILE A 88 -10.30 -6.70 -2.01
N ASP A 89 -10.78 -7.92 -2.27
CA ASP A 89 -11.56 -8.28 -3.46
C ASP A 89 -12.95 -7.62 -3.44
N GLY A 90 -13.30 -6.91 -4.51
CA GLY A 90 -14.52 -6.11 -4.60
C GLY A 90 -14.33 -4.65 -4.18
N SER A 91 -13.10 -4.22 -3.88
CA SER A 91 -12.81 -2.83 -3.52
C SER A 91 -12.46 -1.93 -4.71
N GLY A 92 -12.17 -2.50 -5.89
CA GLY A 92 -11.97 -1.76 -7.13
C GLY A 92 -10.56 -1.86 -7.74
N ARG A 93 -10.45 -1.37 -8.99
CA ARG A 93 -9.22 -1.13 -9.76
C ARG A 93 -8.12 -2.18 -9.52
N VAL A 94 -6.94 -1.79 -9.00
CA VAL A 94 -5.77 -2.66 -8.86
C VAL A 94 -6.03 -3.82 -7.90
N ALA A 95 -6.78 -3.59 -6.82
CA ALA A 95 -7.15 -4.66 -5.89
C ALA A 95 -7.94 -5.77 -6.60
N ASP A 96 -8.95 -5.42 -7.40
CA ASP A 96 -9.77 -6.42 -8.11
C ASP A 96 -8.97 -7.16 -9.20
N ILE A 97 -8.02 -6.48 -9.87
CA ILE A 97 -7.14 -7.12 -10.85
C ILE A 97 -6.22 -8.14 -10.17
N LEU A 98 -5.65 -7.81 -9.01
CA LEU A 98 -4.81 -8.72 -8.24
C LEU A 98 -5.62 -9.88 -7.63
N ALA A 99 -6.83 -9.61 -7.13
CA ALA A 99 -7.75 -10.64 -6.66
C ALA A 99 -8.15 -11.62 -7.78
N ALA A 100 -8.41 -11.10 -8.98
CA ALA A 100 -8.66 -11.92 -10.17
C ALA A 100 -7.44 -12.78 -10.55
N ALA A 101 -6.22 -12.24 -10.46
CA ALA A 101 -4.99 -13.00 -10.67
C ALA A 101 -4.85 -14.15 -9.66
N LEU A 102 -5.09 -13.89 -8.38
CA LEU A 102 -5.07 -14.88 -7.31
C LEU A 102 -6.11 -16.00 -7.51
N ALA A 103 -7.26 -15.66 -8.09
CA ALA A 103 -8.31 -16.61 -8.47
C ALA A 103 -8.00 -17.38 -9.77
N GLY A 104 -6.80 -17.22 -10.36
CA GLY A 104 -6.38 -17.91 -11.58
C GLY A 104 -7.03 -17.38 -12.86
N LYS A 105 -7.63 -16.19 -12.83
CA LYS A 105 -8.19 -15.56 -14.03
C LYS A 105 -7.08 -15.01 -14.91
N GLN A 106 -7.34 -14.99 -16.22
CA GLN A 106 -6.45 -14.33 -17.18
C GLN A 106 -6.59 -12.81 -17.02
N VAL A 107 -5.50 -12.19 -16.60
CA VAL A 107 -5.37 -10.74 -16.43
C VAL A 107 -3.99 -10.31 -16.94
N GLU A 108 -3.67 -9.03 -16.81
CA GLU A 108 -2.37 -8.50 -17.21
C GLU A 108 -1.18 -9.17 -16.49
N GLU A 109 -0.07 -9.30 -17.22
CA GLU A 109 1.09 -10.08 -16.78
C GLU A 109 1.69 -9.58 -15.46
N ARG A 110 1.67 -8.26 -15.23
CA ARG A 110 2.16 -7.68 -13.97
C ARG A 110 1.39 -8.18 -12.75
N ALA A 111 0.08 -8.37 -12.88
CA ALA A 111 -0.76 -8.90 -11.81
C ALA A 111 -0.48 -10.39 -11.57
N LEU A 112 -0.32 -11.17 -12.64
CA LEU A 112 0.05 -12.59 -12.56
C LEU A 112 1.41 -12.78 -11.86
N ARG A 113 2.41 -11.93 -12.15
CA ARG A 113 3.71 -11.97 -11.48
C ARG A 113 3.62 -11.67 -9.97
N LEU A 114 2.85 -10.64 -9.59
CA LEU A 114 2.67 -10.29 -8.18
C LEU A 114 1.88 -11.37 -7.43
N ALA A 115 0.78 -11.88 -8.00
CA ALA A 115 0.02 -12.98 -7.42
C ALA A 115 0.87 -14.26 -7.27
N GLY A 116 1.70 -14.56 -8.27
CA GLY A 116 2.62 -15.70 -8.27
C GLY A 116 3.81 -15.57 -7.31
N SER A 117 4.00 -14.42 -6.65
CA SER A 117 5.09 -14.23 -5.67
C SER A 117 4.91 -15.01 -4.38
N GLY A 118 3.68 -15.45 -4.08
CA GLY A 118 3.33 -16.12 -2.82
C GLY A 118 3.14 -15.20 -1.61
N PHE A 119 3.24 -13.87 -1.79
CA PHE A 119 3.07 -12.90 -0.71
C PHE A 119 1.68 -12.25 -0.67
N LEU A 120 0.83 -12.50 -1.66
CA LEU A 120 -0.51 -11.91 -1.76
C LEU A 120 -1.58 -12.91 -1.32
N GLN A 121 -2.59 -12.42 -0.63
CA GLN A 121 -3.85 -13.13 -0.37
C GLN A 121 -5.03 -12.17 -0.55
N ALA A 122 -6.21 -12.70 -0.90
CA ALA A 122 -7.41 -11.91 -1.07
C ALA A 122 -8.40 -12.14 0.08
N VAL A 123 -9.10 -11.09 0.50
CA VAL A 123 -10.28 -11.13 1.38
C VAL A 123 -11.40 -10.39 0.66
N ARG A 124 -12.61 -10.95 0.59
CA ARG A 124 -13.71 -10.27 -0.11
C ARG A 124 -14.33 -9.21 0.79
N THR A 125 -14.77 -8.10 0.19
CA THR A 125 -15.57 -7.08 0.90
C THR A 125 -16.84 -7.68 1.51
N ASP A 126 -17.43 -8.67 0.83
CA ASP A 126 -18.69 -9.31 1.23
C ASP A 126 -18.56 -10.22 2.46
N ASP A 127 -17.34 -10.70 2.76
CA ASP A 127 -17.07 -11.58 3.90
C ASP A 127 -17.05 -10.82 5.24
N GLY A 128 -17.07 -9.48 5.17
CA GLY A 128 -17.11 -8.60 6.32
C GLY A 128 -15.74 -8.37 6.99
N PRO A 129 -15.67 -7.45 7.97
CA PRO A 129 -14.39 -7.02 8.56
C PRO A 129 -13.73 -8.07 9.46
N ALA A 130 -14.45 -9.11 9.89
CA ALA A 130 -13.90 -10.18 10.71
C ALA A 130 -12.84 -10.98 9.93
N GLU A 131 -13.10 -11.28 8.65
CA GLU A 131 -12.16 -12.04 7.80
C GLU A 131 -10.83 -11.28 7.60
N LEU A 132 -10.90 -9.96 7.37
CA LEU A 132 -9.70 -9.11 7.32
C LEU A 132 -8.93 -9.14 8.64
N THR A 133 -9.65 -9.10 9.76
CA THR A 133 -9.05 -9.14 11.10
C THR A 133 -8.34 -10.47 11.33
N GLU A 134 -8.97 -11.60 11.01
CA GLU A 134 -8.37 -12.93 11.14
C GLU A 134 -7.15 -13.10 10.22
N ALA A 135 -7.25 -12.65 8.97
CA ALA A 135 -6.14 -12.68 8.02
C ALA A 135 -4.94 -11.84 8.50
N ALA A 136 -5.21 -10.63 9.02
CA ALA A 136 -4.18 -9.76 9.58
C ALA A 136 -3.56 -10.37 10.84
N MET A 137 -4.36 -10.87 11.78
CA MET A 137 -3.87 -11.50 13.01
C MET A 137 -3.02 -12.73 12.75
N ARG A 138 -3.39 -13.55 11.75
CA ARG A 138 -2.58 -14.71 11.34
C ARG A 138 -1.21 -14.31 10.79
N ILE A 139 -1.10 -13.17 10.13
CA ILE A 139 0.19 -12.64 9.64
C ILE A 139 0.99 -12.00 10.77
N LEU A 140 0.32 -11.22 11.63
CA LEU A 140 0.96 -10.37 12.63
C LEU A 140 1.31 -11.09 13.93
N SER A 141 0.77 -12.30 14.14
CA SER A 141 1.09 -13.10 15.32
C SER A 141 2.59 -13.46 15.33
N PRO A 142 3.28 -13.32 16.47
CA PRO A 142 4.66 -13.79 16.62
C PRO A 142 4.75 -15.28 16.27
N ARG A 143 5.80 -15.67 15.56
CA ARG A 143 6.14 -17.08 15.35
C ARG A 143 6.80 -17.68 16.59
#